data_AF-A0A9X1XL23-F1
#
_entry.id   AF-A0A9X1XL23-F1
#
_cell.length_a   1.000
_cell.length_b   1.000
_cell.length_c   1.000
_cell.angle_alpha   90.00
_cell.angle_beta   90.00
_cell.angle_gamma   90.00
#
_symmetry.space_group_name_H-M   'P 1'
#
loop_
_entity.id
_entity.type
_entity.pdbx_description
1 polymer ?
#
loop_
_entity_poly.entity_id
_entity_poly.type
_entity_poly.pdbx_seq_one_letter_code
_entity_poly.pdbx_strand_id
1 'polypeptide(L)'
;MNRSDIIIPIETYAEAADDACQQDMNAQTAEQPSTLLSKLGTAYRSERHKLEVTEIELNRSRIFMMDKNGNMKVVPLMSSH
;
A
#
# COMPACT_ATOMS: atom_id res chain seq x y z
N MET A 1 4.78 11.71 15.86
CA MET A 1 3.44 11.32 15.41
C MET A 1 3.41 9.81 15.32
N ASN A 2 2.55 9.16 16.09
CA ASN A 2 2.43 7.70 16.07
C ASN A 2 1.53 7.32 14.89
N ARG A 3 1.87 6.25 14.15
CA ARG A 3 1.06 5.80 12.99
C ARG A 3 -0.37 5.38 13.39
N SER A 4 -0.58 5.10 14.67
CA SER A 4 -1.88 4.78 15.27
C SER A 4 -2.84 5.97 15.30
N ASP A 5 -2.34 7.20 15.21
CA ASP A 5 -3.13 8.43 15.36
C ASP A 5 -3.90 8.80 14.07
N ILE A 6 -3.73 8.05 12.98
CA ILE A 6 -4.32 8.32 11.65
C ILE A 6 -5.61 7.52 11.41
N ILE A 7 -5.95 6.59 12.31
CA ILE A 7 -7.14 5.74 12.15
C ILE A 7 -8.37 6.51 12.66
N ILE A 8 -9.02 7.24 11.77
CA ILE A 8 -10.32 7.85 12.04
C ILE A 8 -11.37 6.72 12.08
N PRO A 9 -12.16 6.60 13.17
CA PRO A 9 -13.25 5.63 13.26
C PRO A 9 -14.28 5.80 12.13
N ILE A 10 -14.77 4.68 11.59
CA ILE A 10 -15.78 4.69 10.51
C ILE A 10 -17.11 5.35 10.96
N GLU A 11 -17.39 5.34 12.26
CA GLU A 11 -18.59 5.92 12.87
C GLU A 11 -18.69 7.44 12.65
N THR A 12 -17.57 8.13 12.46
CA THR A 12 -17.52 9.60 12.30
C THR A 12 -18.09 10.09 10.97
N TYR A 13 -18.35 9.19 10.01
CA TYR A 13 -18.91 9.53 8.70
C TYR A 13 -20.44 9.35 8.60
N ALA A 14 -21.07 8.70 9.58
CA ALA A 14 -22.51 8.43 9.54
C ALA A 14 -23.35 9.64 9.94
N GLU A 15 -22.87 10.47 10.87
CA GLU A 15 -23.63 11.60 11.43
C GLU A 15 -23.70 12.83 10.51
N ALA A 16 -22.86 12.89 9.46
CA ALA A 16 -22.79 14.03 8.56
C ALA A 16 -23.72 13.94 7.32
N ALA A 17 -24.46 12.83 7.15
CA ALA A 17 -25.22 12.55 5.92
C ALA A 17 -26.73 12.86 6.01
N ASP A 18 -27.28 13.12 7.20
CA ASP A 18 -28.72 13.29 7.39
C ASP A 18 -29.25 14.73 7.22
N ASP A 19 -28.38 15.71 6.93
CA ASP A 19 -28.79 17.14 6.89
C ASP A 19 -28.34 17.91 5.62
N ALA A 20 -28.69 17.41 4.43
CA ALA A 20 -28.66 18.26 3.23
C ALA A 20 -29.68 17.84 2.15
N CYS A 21 -30.45 18.85 1.73
CA CYS A 21 -31.64 18.82 0.89
C CYS A 21 -31.46 18.39 -0.59
N GLN A 22 -32.62 18.12 -1.18
CA GLN A 22 -32.92 17.61 -2.53
C GLN A 22 -32.43 18.45 -3.73
N GLN A 23 -32.26 17.72 -4.85
CA GLN A 23 -32.28 18.11 -6.29
C GLN A 23 -31.03 18.78 -6.89
N ASP A 24 -30.29 18.02 -7.72
CA ASP A 24 -30.36 18.16 -9.19
C ASP A 24 -29.73 16.95 -9.92
N MET A 25 -30.33 16.56 -11.04
CA MET A 25 -29.90 15.41 -11.87
C MET A 25 -28.82 15.84 -12.87
N ASN A 26 -27.57 15.45 -12.67
CA ASN A 26 -26.59 15.38 -13.76
C ASN A 26 -25.60 14.23 -13.55
N ALA A 27 -25.29 13.52 -14.63
CA ALA A 27 -24.65 12.21 -14.59
C ALA A 27 -23.14 12.26 -14.25
N GLN A 28 -22.71 11.15 -13.66
CA GLN A 28 -21.37 10.59 -13.55
C GLN A 28 -20.47 10.94 -12.33
N THR A 29 -20.40 9.91 -11.47
CA THR A 29 -19.32 9.50 -10.54
C THR A 29 -19.41 9.94 -9.08
N ALA A 30 -20.59 9.83 -8.47
CA ALA A 30 -20.69 9.65 -7.02
C ALA A 30 -20.54 8.15 -6.68
N GLU A 31 -19.31 7.66 -6.61
CA GLU A 31 -19.04 6.34 -6.03
C GLU A 31 -19.44 6.38 -4.55
N GLN A 32 -20.41 5.54 -4.17
CA GLN A 32 -20.86 5.39 -2.79
C GLN A 32 -19.65 5.16 -1.86
N PRO A 33 -19.58 5.78 -0.67
CA PRO A 33 -18.41 5.69 0.21
C PRO A 33 -18.04 4.22 0.57
N SER A 34 -19.03 3.32 0.55
CA SER A 34 -18.84 1.88 0.73
C SER A 34 -18.01 1.21 -0.37
N THR A 35 -18.13 1.63 -1.64
CA THR A 35 -17.35 1.06 -2.76
C THR A 35 -15.90 1.53 -2.70
N LEU A 36 -15.68 2.80 -2.32
CA LEU A 36 -14.35 3.36 -2.14
C LEU A 36 -13.58 2.70 -0.98
N LEU A 37 -14.25 2.46 0.15
CA LEU A 37 -13.63 1.75 1.29
C LEU A 37 -13.26 0.31 0.94
N SER A 38 -14.09 -0.40 0.18
CA SER A 38 -13.79 -1.74 -0.32
C SER A 38 -12.60 -1.76 -1.28
N LYS A 39 -12.56 -0.79 -2.21
CA LYS A 39 -11.43 -0.61 -3.14
C LYS A 39 -10.13 -0.26 -2.41
N LEU A 40 -10.19 0.60 -1.41
CA LEU A 40 -9.03 0.96 -0.61
C LEU A 40 -8.52 -0.24 0.21
N GLY A 41 -9.43 -0.98 0.84
CA GLY A 41 -9.08 -2.18 1.60
C GLY A 41 -8.44 -3.27 0.73
N THR A 42 -8.96 -3.49 -0.48
CA THR A 42 -8.39 -4.43 -1.43
C THR A 42 -7.04 -3.97 -1.97
N ALA A 43 -6.89 -2.69 -2.33
CA ALA A 43 -5.63 -2.10 -2.76
C ALA A 43 -4.55 -2.22 -1.67
N TYR A 44 -4.88 -1.88 -0.42
CA TYR A 44 -3.98 -1.99 0.72
C TYR A 44 -3.49 -3.43 0.92
N ARG A 45 -4.41 -4.42 0.91
CA ARG A 45 -4.04 -5.84 1.07
C ARG A 45 -3.12 -6.32 -0.04
N SER A 46 -3.41 -5.93 -1.29
CA SER A 46 -2.58 -6.24 -2.45
C SER A 46 -1.17 -5.66 -2.31
N GLU A 47 -1.06 -4.36 -2.03
CA GLU A 47 0.24 -3.69 -1.92
C GLU A 47 1.06 -4.19 -0.72
N ARG A 48 0.41 -4.49 0.41
CA ARG A 48 1.07 -5.09 1.58
C ARG A 48 1.68 -6.46 1.25
N HIS A 49 0.97 -7.28 0.48
CA HIS A 49 1.49 -8.57 0.05
C HIS A 49 2.67 -8.43 -0.92
N LYS A 50 2.58 -7.53 -1.91
CA LYS A 50 3.69 -7.26 -2.84
C LYS A 50 4.94 -6.76 -2.12
N LEU A 51 4.77 -5.90 -1.11
CA LEU A 51 5.87 -5.38 -0.30
C LEU A 51 6.56 -6.51 0.47
N GLU A 52 5.80 -7.40 1.10
CA GLU A 52 6.32 -8.57 1.82
C GLU A 52 7.15 -9.48 0.90
N VAL A 53 6.60 -9.79 -0.29
CA VAL A 53 7.32 -10.59 -1.30
C VAL A 53 8.62 -9.90 -1.72
N THR A 54 8.56 -8.61 -2.01
CA THR A 54 9.73 -7.80 -2.42
C THR A 54 10.81 -7.80 -1.33
N GLU A 55 10.43 -7.65 -0.07
CA GLU A 55 11.37 -7.65 1.05
C GLU A 55 12.08 -9.01 1.21
N ILE A 56 11.32 -10.10 1.10
CA ILE A 56 11.86 -11.46 1.12
C ILE A 56 12.83 -11.68 -0.05
N GLU A 57 12.45 -11.26 -1.25
CA GLU A 57 13.27 -11.41 -2.45
C GLU A 57 14.55 -10.59 -2.37
N LEU A 58 14.49 -9.34 -1.90
CA LEU A 58 15.67 -8.52 -1.66
C LEU A 58 16.59 -9.14 -0.61
N ASN A 59 16.03 -9.70 0.46
CA ASN A 59 16.83 -10.34 1.51
C ASN A 59 17.52 -11.64 1.03
N ARG A 60 16.84 -12.40 0.16
CA ARG A 60 17.35 -13.66 -0.43
C ARG A 60 18.26 -13.43 -1.64
N SER A 61 18.18 -12.27 -2.28
CA SER A 61 18.99 -11.95 -3.45
C SER A 61 20.42 -11.62 -3.01
N ARG A 62 21.34 -12.56 -3.25
CA ARG A 62 22.79 -12.34 -3.12
C ARG A 62 23.43 -12.68 -4.44
N ILE A 63 24.14 -11.71 -5.02
CA ILE A 63 24.94 -11.96 -6.23
C ILE A 63 26.32 -12.44 -5.78
N PHE A 64 26.74 -13.58 -6.30
CA PHE A 64 28.10 -14.07 -6.17
C PHE A 64 28.82 -13.91 -7.50
N MET A 65 30.02 -13.33 -7.45
CA MET A 65 30.91 -13.19 -8.60
C MET A 65 32.10 -14.14 -8.42
N MET A 66 32.44 -14.89 -9.46
CA MET A 66 33.67 -15.68 -9.49
C MET A 66 34.77 -14.90 -10.22
N ASP A 67 35.95 -14.80 -9.61
CA ASP A 67 37.11 -14.24 -10.29
C ASP A 67 37.82 -15.28 -11.18
N LYS A 68 38.77 -14.81 -12.00
CA LYS A 68 39.59 -15.66 -12.88
C LYS A 68 40.44 -16.72 -12.15
N ASN A 69 40.59 -16.61 -10.84
CA ASN A 69 41.33 -17.54 -10.00
C ASN A 69 40.37 -18.54 -9.30
N GLY A 70 39.06 -18.45 -9.54
CA GLY A 70 38.04 -19.31 -8.95
C GLY A 70 37.54 -18.86 -7.57
N ASN A 71 37.93 -17.68 -7.08
CA ASN A 71 37.44 -17.20 -5.79
C ASN A 71 36.06 -16.57 -5.92
N MET A 72 35.17 -16.88 -4.97
CA MET A 72 33.83 -16.33 -4.90
C MET A 72 33.81 -15.03 -4.08
N LYS A 73 33.19 -13.98 -4.60
CA LYS A 73 33.00 -12.69 -3.95
C LYS A 73 31.52 -12.33 -3.90
N VAL A 74 31.04 -11.87 -2.74
CA VAL A 74 29.68 -11.35 -2.60
C VAL A 74 29.62 -9.93 -3.17
N VAL A 75 28.70 -9.70 -4.09
CA VAL A 75 28.41 -8.38 -4.64
C VAL A 75 27.18 -7.83 -3.91
N PRO A 76 27.32 -6.75 -3.13
CA PRO A 76 26.18 -6.11 -2.49
C PRO A 76 25.26 -5.48 -3.55
N LEU A 77 23.96 -5.72 -3.44
CA LEU A 77 22.95 -5.18 -4.35
C LEU A 77 22.59 -3.72 -4.05
N MET A 78 22.81 -3.28 -2.82
CA MET A 78 22.50 -1.94 -2.35
C MET A 78 23.80 -1.23 -1.98
N SER A 79 23.99 -0.01 -2.51
CA SER A 79 24.94 0.94 -1.94
C SER A 79 24.39 1.37 -0.58
N SER A 80 25.19 1.24 0.46
CA SER A 80 24.84 1.74 1.80
C SER A 80 24.62 3.25 1.73
N HIS A 81 23.39 3.69 1.96
CA HIS A 81 23.06 5.08 2.31
C HIS A 81 23.02 5.22 3.82
#